data_AF-A0AAJ5UW65-F1
#
_entry.id   AF-A0AAJ5UW65-F1
#
_cell.length_a   1.000
_cell.length_b   1.000
_cell.length_c   1.000
_cell.angle_alpha   90.00
_cell.angle_beta   90.00
_cell.angle_gamma   90.00
#
_symmetry.space_group_name_H-M   'P 1'
#
loop_
_entity.id
_entity.type
_entity.pdbx_description
1 polymer ?
#
loop_
_entity_poly.entity_id
_entity_poly.type
_entity_poly.pdbx_seq_one_letter_code
_entity_poly.pdbx_strand_id
1 'polypeptide(L)'
;MAKVTNTHSKTPIGLPDGSVVPPGGTIDVPQWVDYSKRQNLAFYVESGVLVVEGGEPAELTKEELMAKLKALGIEVGANAKPETLQKRLVEAEAKAKEEAIAKLKEKGIEVGDDVTLEELQAELAKHE
;
A
#
# COMPACT_ATOMS: atom_id res chain seq x y z
N MET A 1 -2.50 3.70 3.71
CA MET A 1 -3.66 3.21 4.46
C MET A 1 -4.86 4.04 4.10
N ALA A 2 -5.91 3.39 3.61
CA ALA A 2 -7.15 4.00 3.13
C ALA A 2 -8.36 3.41 3.85
N LYS A 3 -9.31 4.23 4.28
CA LYS A 3 -10.61 3.74 4.73
C LYS A 3 -11.47 3.44 3.53
N VAL A 4 -11.83 2.19 3.36
CA VAL A 4 -12.70 1.73 2.28
C VAL A 4 -14.04 1.35 2.88
N THR A 5 -15.07 2.06 2.47
CA THR A 5 -16.45 1.86 2.91
C THR A 5 -17.26 1.24 1.79
N ASN A 6 -17.91 0.12 2.09
CA ASN A 6 -18.87 -0.51 1.17
C ASN A 6 -20.25 0.10 1.39
N THR A 7 -20.76 0.82 0.39
CA THR A 7 -22.06 1.49 0.47
C THR A 7 -23.22 0.54 0.20
N HIS A 8 -22.94 -0.66 -0.31
CA HIS A 8 -23.95 -1.68 -0.59
C HIS A 8 -24.43 -2.38 0.67
N SER A 9 -25.73 -2.63 0.76
CA SER A 9 -26.40 -3.17 1.97
C SER A 9 -26.45 -4.69 2.06
N LYS A 10 -26.06 -5.42 1.01
CA LYS A 10 -26.25 -6.89 0.92
C LYS A 10 -25.01 -7.66 0.49
N THR A 11 -24.16 -7.07 -0.35
CA THR A 11 -23.05 -7.78 -0.97
C THR A 11 -21.75 -7.41 -0.29
N PRO A 12 -21.06 -8.34 0.38
CA PRO A 12 -19.70 -8.11 0.83
C PRO A 12 -18.76 -7.99 -0.37
N ILE A 13 -17.75 -7.12 -0.27
CA ILE A 13 -16.78 -6.90 -1.35
C ILE A 13 -15.43 -7.45 -0.91
N GLY A 14 -14.94 -8.44 -1.65
CA GLY A 14 -13.59 -8.95 -1.47
C GLY A 14 -12.57 -8.01 -2.10
N LEU A 15 -11.54 -7.70 -1.35
CA LEU A 15 -10.39 -6.93 -1.79
C LEU A 15 -9.27 -7.88 -2.28
N PRO A 16 -8.38 -7.40 -3.16
CA PRO A 16 -7.27 -8.20 -3.68
C PRO A 16 -6.24 -8.65 -2.64
N ASP A 17 -6.24 -8.02 -1.46
CA ASP A 17 -5.40 -8.42 -0.32
C ASP A 17 -6.02 -9.57 0.50
N GLY A 18 -7.21 -10.05 0.12
CA GLY A 18 -7.93 -11.10 0.86
C GLY A 18 -8.87 -10.56 1.94
N SER A 19 -8.82 -9.26 2.24
CA SER A 19 -9.77 -8.60 3.14
C SER A 19 -11.16 -8.53 2.52
N VAL A 20 -12.18 -8.57 3.35
CA VAL A 20 -13.58 -8.46 2.90
C VAL A 20 -14.21 -7.25 3.57
N VAL A 21 -14.67 -6.28 2.76
CA VAL A 21 -15.45 -5.15 3.25
C VAL A 21 -16.91 -5.58 3.44
N PRO A 22 -17.40 -5.68 4.68
CA PRO A 22 -18.78 -6.10 4.92
C PRO A 22 -19.77 -5.06 4.37
N PRO A 23 -21.00 -5.45 4.03
CA PRO A 23 -22.01 -4.54 3.51
C PRO A 23 -22.32 -3.42 4.51
N GLY A 24 -22.26 -2.16 4.08
CA GLY A 24 -22.40 -0.98 4.94
C GLY A 24 -21.22 -0.74 5.89
N GLY A 25 -20.18 -1.58 5.83
CA GLY A 25 -19.02 -1.52 6.71
C GLY A 25 -17.86 -0.73 6.13
N THR A 26 -16.98 -0.28 7.03
CA THR A 26 -15.72 0.40 6.69
C THR A 26 -14.55 -0.43 7.20
N ILE A 27 -13.51 -0.56 6.39
CA ILE A 27 -12.26 -1.20 6.76
C ILE A 27 -11.07 -0.31 6.39
N ASP A 28 -10.06 -0.30 7.24
CA ASP A 28 -8.78 0.34 6.95
C ASP A 28 -7.91 -0.61 6.14
N VAL A 29 -7.49 -0.16 4.96
CA VAL A 29 -6.77 -0.93 3.95
C VAL A 29 -5.39 -0.31 3.73
N PRO A 30 -4.32 -0.92 4.27
CA PRO A 30 -2.97 -0.38 4.15
C PRO A 30 -2.50 -0.21 2.69
N GLN A 31 -2.77 -1.22 1.85
CA GLN A 31 -2.27 -1.35 0.48
C GLN A 31 -3.26 -0.91 -0.61
N TRP A 32 -4.29 -0.13 -0.26
CA TRP A 32 -5.32 0.27 -1.21
C TRP A 32 -4.75 0.94 -2.48
N VAL A 33 -3.72 1.77 -2.34
CA VAL A 33 -3.09 2.49 -3.47
C VAL A 33 -2.50 1.54 -4.50
N ASP A 34 -1.96 0.38 -4.08
CA ASP A 34 -1.32 -0.61 -4.96
C ASP A 34 -2.29 -1.23 -5.96
N TYR A 35 -3.56 -1.39 -5.56
CA TYR A 35 -4.56 -2.10 -6.36
C TYR A 35 -5.81 -1.28 -6.68
N SER A 36 -5.95 -0.07 -6.15
CA SER A 36 -7.06 0.86 -6.43
C SER A 36 -7.26 1.13 -7.92
N LYS A 37 -6.18 1.09 -8.71
CA LYS A 37 -6.18 1.29 -10.17
C LYS A 37 -6.71 0.09 -10.97
N ARG A 38 -7.00 -1.06 -10.32
CA ARG A 38 -7.58 -2.22 -11.01
C ARG A 38 -8.98 -1.88 -11.50
N GLN A 39 -9.31 -2.31 -12.71
CA GLN A 39 -10.53 -1.91 -13.41
C GLN A 39 -11.81 -2.16 -12.60
N ASN A 40 -11.89 -3.26 -11.86
CA ASN A 40 -13.03 -3.59 -11.00
C ASN A 40 -13.18 -2.64 -9.81
N LEU A 41 -12.07 -2.29 -9.14
CA LEU A 41 -12.11 -1.40 -7.98
C LEU A 41 -12.33 0.05 -8.39
N ALA A 42 -11.66 0.50 -9.45
CA ALA A 42 -11.90 1.81 -10.05
C ALA A 42 -13.38 1.95 -10.45
N PHE A 43 -13.97 0.92 -11.07
CA PHE A 43 -15.40 0.91 -11.39
C PHE A 43 -16.29 0.98 -10.14
N TYR A 44 -15.95 0.28 -9.06
CA TYR A 44 -16.73 0.35 -7.82
C TYR A 44 -16.64 1.71 -7.13
N VAL A 45 -15.48 2.37 -7.18
CA VAL A 45 -15.33 3.74 -6.67
C VAL A 45 -16.10 4.73 -7.54
N GLU A 46 -15.96 4.65 -8.86
CA GLU A 46 -16.65 5.53 -9.81
C GLU A 46 -18.18 5.35 -9.78
N SER A 47 -18.65 4.12 -9.59
CA SER A 47 -20.06 3.78 -9.45
C SER A 47 -20.62 4.08 -8.04
N GLY A 48 -19.78 4.52 -7.10
CA GLY A 48 -20.18 4.82 -5.72
C GLY A 48 -20.50 3.60 -4.85
N VAL A 49 -20.15 2.40 -5.31
CA VAL A 49 -20.28 1.12 -4.57
C VAL A 49 -19.24 1.06 -3.43
N LEU A 50 -18.06 1.60 -3.68
CA LEU A 50 -17.00 1.78 -2.68
C LEU A 50 -16.70 3.26 -2.51
N VAL A 51 -16.75 3.75 -1.28
CA VAL A 51 -16.27 5.09 -0.92
C VAL A 51 -14.93 4.91 -0.24
N VAL A 52 -13.93 5.67 -0.68
CA VAL A 52 -12.58 5.58 -0.14
C VAL A 52 -12.22 6.92 0.48
N GLU A 53 -11.94 6.93 1.78
CA GLU A 53 -11.43 8.08 2.50
C GLU A 53 -9.96 7.83 2.87
N GLY A 54 -9.04 8.66 2.36
CA GLY A 54 -7.61 8.51 2.66
C GLY A 54 -6.87 7.44 1.85
N GLY A 55 -7.38 7.10 0.65
CA GLY A 55 -6.77 6.12 -0.25
C GLY A 55 -6.57 6.58 -1.67
N GLU A 56 -6.92 7.82 -1.98
CA GLU A 56 -6.36 8.43 -3.16
C GLU A 56 -4.84 8.36 -3.01
N PRO A 57 -4.08 8.06 -4.09
CA PRO A 57 -2.79 8.70 -4.14
C PRO A 57 -3.16 10.17 -4.00
N ALA A 58 -2.97 10.76 -2.82
CA ALA A 58 -2.69 12.18 -2.74
C ALA A 58 -1.80 12.42 -3.95
N GLU A 59 -2.15 13.39 -4.80
CA GLU A 59 -1.27 13.81 -5.88
C GLU A 59 0.03 14.25 -5.21
N LEU A 60 0.83 13.26 -4.81
CA LEU A 60 2.09 13.36 -4.13
C LEU A 60 2.87 14.01 -5.22
N THR A 61 3.06 15.30 -5.01
CA THR A 61 3.71 16.13 -5.99
C THR A 61 5.03 15.45 -6.31
N LYS A 62 5.49 15.64 -7.54
CA LYS A 62 6.75 15.05 -8.00
C LYS A 62 7.88 15.22 -6.96
N GLU A 63 7.86 16.33 -6.23
CA GLU A 63 8.73 16.65 -5.11
C GLU A 63 8.54 15.74 -3.88
N GLU A 64 7.31 15.42 -3.47
CA GLU A 64 7.05 14.49 -2.37
C GLU A 64 7.44 13.05 -2.71
N LEU A 65 7.21 12.61 -3.96
CA LEU A 65 7.69 11.30 -4.42
C LEU A 65 9.22 11.25 -4.42
N MET A 66 9.88 12.32 -4.85
CA MET A 66 11.34 12.45 -4.76
C MET A 66 11.84 12.51 -3.31
N ALA A 67 11.13 13.20 -2.42
CA ALA A 67 11.49 13.29 -1.01
C ALA A 67 11.39 11.93 -0.32
N LYS A 68 10.34 11.15 -0.58
CA LYS A 68 10.21 9.77 -0.08
C LYS A 68 11.28 8.83 -0.65
N LEU A 69 11.54 8.91 -1.96
CA LEU A 69 12.62 8.15 -2.58
C LEU A 69 13.98 8.49 -1.97
N LYS A 70 14.25 9.77 -1.74
CA LYS A 70 15.47 10.24 -1.09
C LYS A 70 15.58 9.79 0.36
N ALA A 71 14.47 9.78 1.11
CA ALA A 71 14.42 9.23 2.47
C ALA A 71 14.75 7.73 2.50
N LEU A 72 14.37 7.00 1.44
CA LEU A 72 14.74 5.60 1.21
C LEU A 72 16.16 5.43 0.61
N GLY A 73 16.94 6.50 0.49
CA GLY A 73 18.30 6.46 -0.05
C GLY A 73 18.40 6.34 -1.58
N ILE A 74 17.29 6.54 -2.29
CA ILE A 74 17.23 6.44 -3.76
C ILE A 74 17.21 7.83 -4.37
N GLU A 75 18.36 8.23 -4.94
CA GLU A 75 18.44 9.46 -5.73
C GLU A 75 17.78 9.27 -7.09
N VAL A 76 16.78 10.12 -7.37
CA VAL A 76 16.13 10.17 -8.67
C VAL A 76 16.33 11.55 -9.28
N GLY A 77 16.70 11.57 -10.57
CA GLY A 77 16.92 12.82 -11.28
C GLY A 77 15.65 13.66 -11.39
N ALA A 78 15.79 14.99 -11.28
CA ALA A 78 14.69 15.94 -11.32
C ALA A 78 13.83 15.89 -12.61
N ASN A 79 14.30 15.23 -13.67
CA ASN A 79 13.55 15.01 -14.92
C ASN A 79 12.73 13.71 -14.96
N ALA A 80 12.73 12.92 -13.88
CA ALA A 80 11.95 11.69 -13.82
C ALA A 80 10.45 11.98 -13.90
N LYS A 81 9.72 11.12 -14.59
CA LYS A 81 8.25 11.19 -14.67
C LYS A 81 7.65 10.75 -13.33
N PRO A 82 6.50 11.30 -12.91
CA PRO A 82 5.81 10.89 -11.70
C PRO A 82 5.51 9.39 -11.67
N GLU A 83 5.16 8.78 -12.81
CA GLU A 83 5.01 7.32 -12.93
C GLU A 83 6.30 6.56 -12.63
N THR A 84 7.46 7.06 -13.09
CA THR A 84 8.77 6.45 -12.82
C THR A 84 9.14 6.60 -11.35
N LEU A 85 8.84 7.75 -10.74
CA LEU A 85 9.07 7.99 -9.33
C LEU A 85 8.21 7.07 -8.46
N GLN A 86 6.91 6.95 -8.76
CA GLN A 86 6.02 5.99 -8.09
C GLN A 86 6.53 4.56 -8.24
N LYS A 87 6.91 4.14 -9.46
CA LYS A 87 7.40 2.78 -9.69
C LYS A 87 8.70 2.51 -8.91
N ARG A 88 9.62 3.48 -8.86
CA ARG A 88 10.84 3.38 -8.07
C ARG A 88 10.55 3.30 -6.58
N LEU A 89 9.54 4.02 -6.10
CA LEU A 89 9.15 4.06 -4.70
C LEU A 89 8.57 2.70 -4.29
N VAL A 90 7.69 2.14 -5.12
CA VAL A 90 7.15 0.78 -4.95
C VAL A 90 8.25 -0.29 -5.02
N GLU A 91 9.19 -0.19 -5.96
CA GLU A 91 10.33 -1.12 -6.03
C GLU A 91 11.24 -1.03 -4.79
N ALA A 92 11.45 0.19 -4.28
CA ALA A 92 12.23 0.43 -3.07
C ALA A 92 11.56 -0.17 -1.83
N GLU A 93 10.26 0.10 -1.70
CA GLU A 93 9.42 -0.44 -0.66
C GLU A 93 9.40 -1.97 -0.73
N ALA A 94 9.18 -2.56 -1.91
CA ALA A 94 9.21 -4.01 -2.10
C ALA A 94 10.56 -4.63 -1.72
N LYS A 95 11.69 -4.00 -2.10
CA LYS A 95 13.03 -4.46 -1.69
C LYS A 95 13.24 -4.35 -0.18
N ALA A 96 12.83 -3.24 0.43
CA ALA A 96 12.91 -3.08 1.88
C ALA A 96 12.04 -4.12 2.61
N LYS A 97 10.89 -4.48 2.03
CA LYS A 97 9.99 -5.55 2.49
C LYS A 97 10.69 -6.91 2.42
N GLU A 98 11.25 -7.26 1.26
CA GLU A 98 11.99 -8.51 1.05
C GLU A 98 13.22 -8.60 1.96
N GLU A 99 14.01 -7.53 2.11
CA GLU A 99 15.17 -7.53 3.00
C GLU A 99 14.76 -7.67 4.46
N ALA A 100 13.69 -7.00 4.89
CA ALA A 100 13.17 -7.15 6.25
C ALA A 100 12.65 -8.58 6.50
N ILE A 101 11.89 -9.15 5.55
CA ILE A 101 11.43 -10.54 5.61
C ILE A 101 12.62 -11.51 5.64
N ALA A 102 13.62 -11.31 4.77
CA ALA A 102 14.80 -12.16 4.70
C ALA A 102 15.60 -12.14 6.02
N LYS A 103 15.81 -10.96 6.61
CA LYS A 103 16.49 -10.83 7.90
C LYS A 103 15.67 -11.39 9.07
N LEU A 104 14.35 -11.20 9.07
CA LEU A 104 13.46 -11.79 10.09
C LEU A 104 13.43 -13.31 9.99
N LYS A 105 13.41 -13.85 8.75
CA LYS A 105 13.51 -15.28 8.50
C LYS A 105 14.88 -15.85 8.89
N GLU A 106 15.96 -15.12 8.66
CA GLU A 106 17.31 -15.48 9.14
C GLU A 106 17.37 -15.54 10.67
N LYS A 107 16.63 -14.67 11.36
CA LYS A 107 16.44 -14.70 12.82
C LYS A 107 15.42 -15.74 13.31
N GLY A 108 14.82 -16.53 12.40
CA GLY A 108 13.89 -17.60 12.73
C GLY A 108 12.44 -17.16 12.98
N ILE A 109 12.05 -15.97 12.53
CA ILE A 109 10.70 -15.42 12.67
C ILE A 109 9.95 -15.63 11.35
N GLU A 110 8.92 -16.47 11.37
CA GLU A 110 8.02 -16.66 10.22
C GLU A 110 7.04 -15.49 10.15
N VAL A 111 7.26 -14.59 9.21
CA VAL A 111 6.33 -13.48 8.95
C VAL A 111 5.29 -13.94 7.95
N GLY A 112 4.01 -13.89 8.32
CA GLY A 112 2.90 -14.18 7.40
C GLY A 112 2.81 -13.15 6.28
N ASP A 113 2.27 -13.54 5.12
CA ASP A 113 2.07 -12.68 3.94
C ASP A 113 1.23 -11.41 4.22
N ASP A 114 0.57 -11.33 5.38
CA ASP A 114 -0.32 -10.24 5.79
C ASP A 114 0.39 -9.06 6.51
N VAL A 115 1.70 -9.15 6.75
CA VAL A 115 2.40 -8.17 7.61
C VAL A 115 2.94 -7.00 6.80
N THR A 116 2.70 -5.79 7.30
CA THR A 116 3.03 -4.55 6.59
C THR A 116 4.53 -4.22 6.65
N LEU A 117 5.01 -3.37 5.73
CA LEU A 117 6.40 -2.90 5.66
C LEU A 117 6.87 -2.29 6.98
N GLU A 118 5.99 -1.51 7.62
CA GLU A 118 6.27 -0.84 8.89
C GLU A 118 6.41 -1.84 10.03
N GLU A 119 5.55 -2.86 10.11
CA GLU A 119 5.66 -3.91 11.12
C GLU A 119 6.90 -4.77 10.91
N LEU A 120 7.21 -5.13 9.66
CA LEU A 120 8.43 -5.85 9.28
C LEU A 120 9.69 -5.07 9.69
N GLN A 121 9.75 -3.77 9.42
CA GLN A 121 10.88 -2.93 9.80
C GLN A 121 10.96 -2.70 11.31
N ALA A 122 9.82 -2.50 11.98
CA ALA A 122 9.76 -2.31 13.43
C ALA A 122 10.16 -3.59 14.19
N GLU A 123 9.73 -4.76 13.72
CA GLU A 123 10.11 -6.04 14.30
C GLU A 123 11.59 -6.32 14.05
N LEU A 124 12.09 -6.03 12.85
CA LEU A 124 13.52 -6.13 12.56
C LEU A 124 14.35 -5.25 13.51
N ALA A 125 13.93 -4.00 13.71
CA ALA A 125 14.60 -3.03 14.57
C ALA A 125 14.51 -3.36 16.07
N LYS A 126 13.44 -4.01 16.54
CA LYS A 126 13.34 -4.53 17.92
C LYS A 126 14.31 -5.68 18.19
N HIS A 127 14.68 -6.41 17.14
CA HIS A 127 15.54 -7.58 17.21
C HIS A 127 16.99 -7.28 16.81
N GLU A 128 17.33 -6.04 16.46
CA GLU A 128 18.70 -5.59 16.17
C GLU A 128 19.56 -5.46 17.44
#